data_AF-A0A661HHN2-F1
#
_entry.id   AF-A0A661HHN2-F1
#
_cell.length_a   1.000
_cell.length_b   1.000
_cell.length_c   1.000
_cell.angle_alpha   90.00
_cell.angle_beta   90.00
_cell.angle_gamma   90.00
#
_symmetry.space_group_name_H-M   'P 1'
#
loop_
_entity.id
_entity.type
_entity.pdbx_description
1 polymer ?
#
loop_
_entity_poly.entity_id
_entity_poly.type
_entity_poly.pdbx_seq_one_letter_code
_entity_poly.pdbx_strand_id
1 'polypeptide(L)'
;MKITVEKIDDINFIMSGTVENSVIEDKVNALKEQAAKESKNDEIKDDNFEQNAASQVFKEFIDEGIKEANLNIADILGQPALKKYEQQ
;
A
#
# COMPACT_ATOMS: atom_id res chain seq x y z
N MET A 1 -10.12 -1.58 4.68
CA MET A 1 -9.77 -1.15 3.31
C MET A 1 -10.87 -1.63 2.37
N LYS A 2 -11.36 -0.79 1.46
CA LYS A 2 -12.38 -1.19 0.48
C LYS A 2 -11.76 -1.13 -0.91
N ILE A 3 -11.59 -2.27 -1.55
CA ILE A 3 -10.99 -2.40 -2.89
C ILE A 3 -12.09 -2.78 -3.88
N THR A 4 -11.93 -2.35 -5.12
CA THR A 4 -12.81 -2.68 -6.22
C THR A 4 -11.96 -2.79 -7.48
N VAL A 5 -12.12 -3.89 -8.19
CA VAL A 5 -11.41 -4.16 -9.45
C VAL A 5 -12.42 -4.16 -10.58
N GLU A 6 -12.16 -3.34 -11.59
CA GLU A 6 -12.95 -3.27 -12.81
C GLU A 6 -12.11 -3.75 -14.01
N LYS A 7 -12.61 -4.75 -14.74
CA LYS A 7 -12.01 -5.20 -16.00
C LYS A 7 -12.46 -4.25 -17.12
N ILE A 8 -11.53 -3.54 -17.74
CA ILE A 8 -11.82 -2.60 -18.84
C ILE A 8 -11.83 -3.34 -20.18
N ASP A 9 -10.88 -4.24 -20.38
CA ASP A 9 -10.80 -5.13 -21.54
C ASP A 9 -10.06 -6.43 -21.16
N ASP A 10 -9.71 -7.26 -22.13
CA ASP A 10 -9.09 -8.56 -21.89
C ASP A 10 -7.73 -8.52 -21.18
N ILE A 11 -7.06 -7.36 -21.16
CA ILE A 11 -5.70 -7.20 -20.64
C ILE A 11 -5.63 -6.07 -19.60
N ASN A 12 -6.50 -5.07 -19.69
CA ASN A 12 -6.51 -3.89 -18.85
C ASN A 12 -7.52 -3.98 -17.70
N PHE A 13 -7.03 -3.73 -16.49
CA PHE A 13 -7.82 -3.67 -15.27
C PHE A 13 -7.60 -2.33 -14.57
N ILE A 14 -8.66 -1.78 -13.98
CA ILE A 14 -8.59 -0.62 -13.10
C ILE A 14 -8.89 -1.08 -11.69
N MET A 15 -7.98 -0.76 -10.78
CA MET A 15 -8.11 -1.03 -9.37
C MET A 15 -8.33 0.28 -8.64
N SER A 16 -9.41 0.35 -7.89
CA SER A 16 -9.81 1.53 -7.13
C SER A 16 -10.11 1.12 -5.70
N GLY A 17 -9.87 2.01 -4.76
CA GLY A 17 -10.33 1.77 -3.41
C GLY A 17 -10.03 2.90 -2.46
N THR A 18 -10.54 2.73 -1.26
CA THR A 18 -10.42 3.71 -0.19
C THR A 18 -9.70 3.07 0.99
N VAL A 19 -8.71 3.81 1.47
CA VAL A 19 -7.97 3.50 2.68
C VAL A 19 -8.37 4.53 3.71
N GLU A 20 -8.82 4.09 4.89
CA GLU A 20 -9.10 5.00 5.99
C GLU A 20 -7.80 5.49 6.61
N ASN A 21 -7.74 6.77 6.99
CA ASN A 21 -6.54 7.36 7.58
C ASN A 21 -6.12 6.64 8.88
N SER A 22 -7.08 6.13 9.64
CA SER A 22 -6.82 5.36 10.86
C SER A 22 -5.93 4.13 10.61
N VAL A 23 -6.04 3.48 9.45
CA VAL A 23 -5.17 2.34 9.09
C VAL A 23 -3.72 2.77 8.92
N ILE A 24 -3.50 3.98 8.37
CA ILE A 24 -2.16 4.55 8.23
C ILE A 24 -1.63 4.94 9.61
N GLU A 25 -2.43 5.58 10.46
CA GLU A 25 -2.04 5.95 11.82
C GLU A 25 -1.68 4.73 12.68
N ASP A 26 -2.45 3.64 12.58
CA ASP A 26 -2.16 2.38 13.27
C ASP A 26 -0.81 1.79 12.81
N LYS A 27 -0.53 1.84 11.51
CA LYS A 27 0.75 1.42 10.92
C LYS A 27 1.91 2.31 11.37
N VAL A 28 1.71 3.62 11.42
CA VAL A 28 2.71 4.58 11.94
C VAL A 28 3.02 4.27 13.39
N ASN A 29 2.01 4.05 14.22
CA ASN A 29 2.19 3.71 15.63
C ASN A 29 2.93 2.38 15.79
N ALA A 30 2.56 1.35 15.01
CA ALA A 30 3.27 0.07 15.01
C ALA A 30 4.74 0.21 14.59
N LEU A 31 5.03 1.00 13.55
CA LEU A 31 6.40 1.27 13.10
C LEU A 31 7.21 2.05 14.15
N LYS A 32 6.61 3.03 14.81
CA LYS A 32 7.23 3.77 15.92
C LYS A 32 7.51 2.87 17.12
N GLU A 33 6.59 1.98 17.47
CA GLU A 33 6.80 1.00 18.56
C GLU A 33 7.88 -0.02 18.21
N GLN A 34 7.93 -0.48 16.96
CA GLN A 34 8.95 -1.43 16.50
C GLN A 34 10.33 -0.75 16.47
N ALA A 35 10.42 0.47 15.93
CA ALA A 35 11.64 1.27 15.98
C ALA A 35 12.10 1.50 17.43
N ALA A 36 11.20 1.87 18.35
CA ALA A 36 11.52 2.02 19.77
C ALA A 36 12.03 0.73 20.44
N LYS A 37 11.57 -0.45 19.98
CA LYS A 37 12.08 -1.76 20.43
C LYS A 37 13.42 -2.12 19.78
N GLU A 38 13.68 -1.67 18.56
CA GLU A 38 14.90 -1.95 17.78
C GLU A 38 16.04 -0.94 18.00
N SER A 39 15.78 0.24 18.58
CA SER A 39 16.76 1.30 18.93
C SER A 39 17.86 0.92 19.94
N LYS A 40 18.10 -0.37 20.19
CA LYS A 40 19.33 -0.85 20.85
C LYS A 40 20.52 -0.97 19.90
N ASN A 41 20.34 -0.81 18.59
CA ASN A 41 21.45 -0.73 17.64
C ASN A 41 21.28 0.47 16.70
N ASP A 42 22.40 1.14 16.51
CA ASP A 42 22.68 2.35 15.75
C ASP A 42 21.86 2.66 14.48
N GLU A 43 21.70 3.97 14.24
CA GLU A 43 21.31 4.63 12.99
C GLU A 43 19.85 4.50 12.52
N ILE A 44 18.91 5.11 13.26
CA ILE A 44 17.64 5.52 12.65
C ILE A 44 17.85 6.93 12.05
N LYS A 45 18.29 6.94 10.79
CA LYS A 45 18.29 8.12 9.92
C LYS A 45 16.99 8.14 9.12
N ASP A 46 16.31 9.27 9.20
CA ASP A 46 15.17 9.69 8.36
C ASP A 46 13.80 9.10 8.75
N ASP A 47 13.23 9.64 9.82
CA ASP A 47 11.93 9.29 10.42
C ASP A 47 10.72 9.72 9.56
N ASN A 48 10.66 9.29 8.30
CA ASN A 48 9.43 9.41 7.49
C ASN A 48 8.50 8.22 7.77
N PHE A 49 8.18 7.98 9.05
CA PHE A 49 7.30 6.89 9.49
C PHE A 49 5.93 6.92 8.79
N GLU A 50 5.41 8.12 8.54
CA GLU A 50 4.16 8.32 7.79
C GLU A 50 4.28 7.86 6.34
N GLN A 51 5.37 8.19 5.65
CA GLN A 51 5.59 7.73 4.28
C GLN A 51 5.85 6.22 4.22
N ASN A 52 6.57 5.67 5.19
CA ASN A 52 6.79 4.23 5.29
C ASN A 52 5.48 3.48 5.56
N ALA A 53 4.67 3.97 6.49
CA ALA A 53 3.34 3.42 6.77
C ALA A 53 2.44 3.51 5.53
N ALA A 54 2.37 4.69 4.90
CA ALA A 54 1.60 4.89 3.67
C ALA A 54 2.07 3.97 2.54
N SER A 55 3.38 3.75 2.39
CA SER A 55 3.94 2.84 1.39
C SER A 55 3.59 1.38 1.67
N GLN A 56 3.63 0.95 2.94
CA GLN A 56 3.21 -0.40 3.32
C GLN A 56 1.72 -0.61 3.06
N VAL A 57 0.90 0.35 3.44
CA VAL A 57 -0.55 0.31 3.23
C VAL A 57 -0.88 0.33 1.74
N PHE A 58 -0.16 1.11 0.95
CA PHE A 58 -0.29 1.11 -0.51
C PHE A 58 0.11 -0.24 -1.11
N LYS A 59 1.19 -0.86 -0.65
CA LYS A 59 1.60 -2.19 -1.11
C LYS A 59 0.53 -3.24 -0.78
N GLU A 60 -0.01 -3.21 0.44
CA GLU A 60 -1.11 -4.10 0.84
C GLU A 60 -2.36 -3.89 -0.01
N PHE A 61 -2.67 -2.63 -0.34
CA PHE A 61 -3.75 -2.31 -1.27
C PHE A 61 -3.53 -2.93 -2.66
N ILE A 62 -2.30 -2.84 -3.19
CA ILE A 62 -1.97 -3.47 -4.47
C ILE A 62 -2.08 -5.00 -4.38
N ASP A 63 -1.49 -5.61 -3.34
CA ASP A 63 -1.48 -7.06 -3.17
C ASP A 63 -2.90 -7.63 -3.00
N GLU A 64 -3.75 -6.98 -2.19
CA GLU A 64 -5.13 -7.40 -2.01
C GLU A 64 -5.94 -7.22 -3.30
N GLY A 65 -5.76 -6.12 -4.02
CA GLY A 65 -6.52 -5.90 -5.24
C GLY A 65 -6.06 -6.77 -6.42
N ILE A 66 -4.77 -7.14 -6.52
CA ILE A 66 -4.30 -8.18 -7.45
C ILE A 66 -4.97 -9.53 -7.11
N LYS A 67 -5.06 -9.86 -5.82
CA LYS A 67 -5.71 -11.08 -5.35
C LYS A 67 -7.22 -11.08 -5.63
N GLU A 68 -7.90 -9.95 -5.42
CA GLU A 68 -9.32 -9.78 -5.72
C GLU A 68 -9.60 -9.85 -7.24
N ALA A 69 -8.69 -9.30 -8.04
CA ALA A 69 -8.71 -9.42 -9.50
C ALA A 69 -8.38 -10.83 -10.01
N ASN A 70 -7.93 -11.73 -9.13
CA ASN A 70 -7.37 -13.03 -9.44
C ASN A 70 -6.28 -12.96 -10.54
N LEU A 71 -5.51 -11.86 -10.52
CA LEU A 71 -4.43 -11.61 -11.46
C LEU A 71 -3.17 -12.30 -10.96
N ASN A 72 -2.48 -13.00 -11.86
CA ASN A 72 -1.18 -13.56 -11.54
C ASN A 72 -0.12 -12.47 -11.73
N ILE A 73 0.69 -12.20 -10.71
CA ILE A 73 1.72 -11.14 -10.76
C ILE A 73 2.69 -11.37 -11.94
N ALA A 74 2.97 -12.63 -12.27
CA ALA A 74 3.80 -13.02 -13.40
C ALA A 74 3.21 -12.64 -14.78
N ASP A 75 1.89 -12.48 -14.86
CA ASP A 75 1.17 -12.14 -16.09
C ASP A 75 0.93 -10.61 -16.22
N ILE A 76 1.31 -9.83 -15.18
CA ILE A 76 1.23 -8.36 -15.24
C ILE A 76 2.34 -7.85 -16.15
N LEU A 77 1.94 -7.28 -17.28
CA LEU A 77 2.84 -6.66 -18.24
C LEU A 77 3.14 -5.21 -17.84
N GLY A 78 4.35 -4.95 -17.36
CA GLY A 78 4.83 -3.61 -17.00
C GLY A 78 4.62 -3.24 -15.53
N GLN A 79 4.89 -1.99 -15.19
CA GLN A 79 4.67 -1.47 -13.83
C GLN A 79 3.26 -0.90 -13.71
N PRO A 80 2.52 -1.17 -12.62
CA PRO A 80 1.22 -0.55 -12.36
C PRO A 80 1.35 0.99 -12.37
N ALA A 81 0.56 1.66 -13.20
CA ALA A 81 0.54 3.12 -13.24
C ALA A 81 -0.52 3.66 -12.25
N LEU A 82 -0.10 4.53 -11.33
CA LEU A 82 -1.03 5.23 -10.45
C LEU A 82 -1.75 6.32 -11.24
N LYS A 83 -3.04 6.13 -11.53
CA LYS A 83 -3.85 7.11 -12.27
C LYS A 83 -4.24 8.32 -11.43
N LYS A 84 -4.60 8.12 -10.16
CA LYS A 84 -5.10 9.19 -9.29
C LYS A 84 -4.86 8.84 -7.82
N TYR A 85 -4.44 9.84 -7.05
CA TYR A 85 -4.38 9.80 -5.59
C TYR A 85 -5.07 11.08 -5.08
N GLU A 86 -6.13 10.92 -4.30
CA GLU A 86 -6.84 12.02 -3.67
C GLU A 86 -6.79 11.84 -2.17
N GLN A 87 -6.10 12.75 -1.50
CA GLN A 87 -6.13 12.89 -0.05
C GLN A 87 -7.33 13.79 0.28
N GLN A 88 -8.37 13.21 0.87
CA GLN A 88 -9.52 13.94 1.40
C GLN A 88 -9.34 14.25 2.88
#